data_AF-A0A508A4G5-F1
#
_entry.id   AF-A0A508A4G5-F1
#
_cell.length_a   1.000
_cell.length_b   1.000
_cell.length_c   1.000
_cell.angle_alpha   90.00
_cell.angle_beta   90.00
_cell.angle_gamma   90.00
#
_symmetry.space_group_name_H-M   'P 1'
#
loop_
_entity.id
_entity.type
_entity.pdbx_description
1 polymer ?
#
loop_
_entity_poly.entity_id
_entity_poly.type
_entity_poly.pdbx_seq_one_letter_code
_entity_poly.pdbx_strand_id
1 'polypeptide(L)'
;TGIMTTGWLSTGGHWFYLQSSGAMATGWLRVGSSWFYLDPTSGAMATDWLKDGATWYYLDPSTGAMVTGTRTINGNSQSFTSSGAWIGYQAPSGYLQPVSSITPLGWSTNTLTWGMNGIKVRIVQQRLGLWHSTKLASVDSSFVSAVRNFQRRTGLPQTGVVDESTWNALNTGFSWWVDQHQEVPTSLSATRGERIETMIGYAWNQIGSSYTWGGAGPYGLGFDCSGLVLQSLYKAGLDPQPINVIKHGWPDYRTSQELYRHPQMMHVPFNQRQRGDLIFYTSGGVVTHVAIYLGGDQVIHTDWMGRPARVDHITVSYGWNNITSDVVRPFP
;
A
#
# COMPACT_ATOMS: atom_id res chain seq x y z
N THR A 1 -0.46 54.41 26.00
CA THR A 1 -0.66 53.63 24.77
C THR A 1 -0.01 52.28 24.96
N GLY A 2 -0.66 51.18 24.56
CA GLY A 2 -0.04 49.85 24.62
C GLY A 2 0.92 49.69 23.45
N ILE A 3 2.18 49.35 23.72
CA ILE A 3 3.15 49.03 22.67
C ILE A 3 2.78 47.64 22.15
N MET A 4 2.39 47.54 20.88
CA MET A 4 2.11 46.26 20.23
C MET A 4 3.40 45.44 20.13
N THR A 5 3.41 44.25 20.74
CA THR A 5 4.54 43.31 20.64
C THR A 5 4.35 42.41 19.42
N THR A 6 5.43 42.17 18.68
CA THR A 6 5.49 41.26 17.53
C THR A 6 6.75 40.40 17.61
N GLY A 7 6.73 39.23 16.97
CA GLY A 7 7.83 38.27 16.98
C GLY A 7 7.80 37.35 18.21
N TRP A 8 8.97 36.80 18.56
CA TRP A 8 9.11 35.90 19.69
C TRP A 8 8.89 36.63 21.02
N LEU A 9 8.03 36.06 21.86
CA LEU A 9 7.72 36.52 23.20
C LEU A 9 8.00 35.39 24.19
N SER A 10 8.86 35.65 25.18
CA SER A 10 9.05 34.74 26.31
C SER A 10 8.32 35.27 27.53
N THR A 11 7.37 34.49 28.05
CA THR A 11 6.62 34.83 29.27
C THR A 11 6.15 33.57 29.98
N GLY A 12 6.14 33.59 31.32
CA GLY A 12 5.72 32.44 32.12
C GLY A 12 6.56 31.16 31.89
N GLY A 13 7.80 31.28 31.42
CA GLY A 13 8.66 30.15 31.09
C GLY A 13 8.38 29.50 29.72
N HIS A 14 7.45 30.05 28.94
CA HIS A 14 7.09 29.56 27.62
C HIS A 14 7.44 30.59 26.54
N TRP A 15 7.67 30.08 25.32
CA TRP A 15 7.85 30.91 24.13
C TRP A 15 6.56 30.95 23.32
N PHE A 16 6.23 32.12 22.79
CA PHE A 16 5.10 32.38 21.92
C PHE A 16 5.58 33.16 20.71
N TYR A 17 4.82 33.16 19.62
CA TYR A 17 5.10 34.01 18.47
C TYR A 17 3.91 34.91 18.17
N LEU A 18 4.12 36.23 18.21
CA LEU A 18 3.12 37.22 17.83
C LEU A 18 3.34 37.63 16.37
N GLN A 19 2.34 37.42 15.53
CA GLN A 19 2.35 37.79 14.12
C GLN A 19 2.45 39.33 13.97
N SER A 20 2.63 39.81 12.74
CA SER A 20 2.71 41.26 12.46
C SER A 20 1.44 42.03 12.88
N SER A 21 0.30 41.36 12.98
CA SER A 21 -0.96 41.89 13.49
C SER A 21 -1.04 41.96 15.02
N GLY A 22 -0.05 41.44 15.74
CA GLY A 22 -0.08 41.20 17.17
C GLY A 22 -0.85 39.93 17.59
N ALA A 23 -1.48 39.23 16.64
CA ALA A 23 -2.16 37.97 16.91
C ALA A 23 -1.16 36.86 17.27
N MET A 24 -1.45 36.07 18.29
CA MET A 24 -0.65 34.91 18.68
C MET A 24 -0.76 33.79 17.62
N ALA A 25 0.38 33.27 17.17
CA ALA A 25 0.43 32.15 16.25
C ALA A 25 0.18 30.81 16.98
N THR A 26 -0.43 29.87 16.25
CA THR A 26 -0.73 28.50 16.68
C THR A 26 -0.46 27.54 15.52
N GLY A 27 -0.18 26.27 15.81
CA GLY A 27 0.18 25.24 14.83
C GLY A 27 1.59 25.39 14.28
N TRP A 28 1.83 24.79 13.09
CA TRP A 28 3.10 24.90 12.40
C TRP A 28 3.37 26.33 11.93
N LEU A 29 4.53 26.86 12.30
CA LEU A 29 4.99 28.19 11.94
C LEU A 29 6.39 28.13 11.35
N ARG A 30 6.59 28.78 10.21
CA ARG A 30 7.91 28.97 9.62
C ARG A 30 8.44 30.36 9.96
N VAL A 31 9.58 30.43 10.65
CA VAL A 31 10.30 31.69 10.93
C VAL A 31 11.70 31.59 10.36
N GLY A 32 12.01 32.41 9.36
CA GLY A 32 13.24 32.29 8.58
C GLY A 32 13.29 30.95 7.82
N SER A 33 14.35 30.17 8.01
CA SER A 33 14.50 28.84 7.41
C SER A 33 13.93 27.71 8.28
N SER A 34 13.62 27.98 9.55
CA SER A 34 13.22 26.96 10.53
C SER A 34 11.72 26.85 10.70
N TRP A 35 11.26 25.63 10.96
CA TRP A 35 9.89 25.34 11.37
C TRP A 35 9.81 25.18 12.87
N PHE A 36 8.70 25.63 13.44
CA PHE A 36 8.36 25.57 14.86
C PHE A 36 6.92 25.08 14.96
N TYR A 37 6.55 24.55 16.12
CA TYR A 37 5.17 24.19 16.41
C TYR A 37 4.71 24.95 17.65
N LEU A 38 3.59 25.66 17.53
CA LEU A 38 2.96 26.39 18.62
C LEU A 38 1.71 25.61 18.99
N ASP A 39 1.56 25.24 20.26
CA ASP A 39 0.41 24.47 20.73
C ASP A 39 -0.91 25.12 20.28
N PRO A 40 -1.83 24.37 19.63
CA PRO A 40 -3.06 24.95 19.09
C PRO A 40 -3.99 25.60 20.12
N THR A 41 -3.88 25.23 21.40
CA THR A 41 -4.77 25.73 22.46
C THR A 41 -4.17 26.91 23.20
N SER A 42 -2.89 26.83 23.55
CA SER A 42 -2.18 27.79 24.40
C SER A 42 -1.28 28.74 23.62
N GLY A 43 -0.87 28.39 22.40
CA GLY A 43 0.13 29.11 21.62
C GLY A 43 1.57 28.91 22.10
N ALA A 44 1.79 28.11 23.15
CA ALA A 44 3.12 27.83 23.67
C ALA A 44 3.93 26.99 22.67
N MET A 45 5.17 27.40 22.40
CA MET A 45 6.08 26.69 21.51
C MET A 45 6.42 25.32 22.08
N ALA A 46 6.20 24.28 21.29
CA ALA A 46 6.59 22.92 21.60
C ALA A 46 8.10 22.72 21.43
N THR A 47 8.65 21.87 22.30
CA THR A 47 10.00 21.33 22.23
C THR A 47 9.94 19.80 22.33
N ASP A 48 11.05 19.12 22.08
CA ASP A 48 11.17 17.65 22.13
C ASP A 48 10.26 16.94 21.12
N TRP A 49 9.86 15.70 21.43
CA TRP A 49 9.01 14.89 20.57
C TRP A 49 7.60 15.47 20.48
N LEU A 50 7.19 15.75 19.25
CA LEU A 50 5.83 16.18 18.92
C LEU A 50 5.16 15.10 18.07
N LYS A 51 3.97 14.69 18.47
CA LYS A 51 3.09 13.90 17.62
C LYS A 51 2.04 14.83 17.00
N ASP A 52 2.07 14.97 15.68
CA ASP A 52 1.03 15.66 14.92
C ASP A 52 0.34 14.67 13.99
N GLY A 53 -0.92 14.35 14.29
CA GLY A 53 -1.64 13.23 13.68
C GLY A 53 -0.94 11.88 13.91
N ALA A 54 -0.56 11.20 12.82
CA ALA A 54 0.15 9.92 12.84
C ALA A 54 1.68 10.08 12.68
N THR A 55 2.17 11.31 12.61
CA THR A 55 3.58 11.60 12.32
C THR A 55 4.25 12.15 13.57
N TRP A 56 5.43 11.63 13.87
CA TRP A 56 6.29 12.17 14.91
C TRP A 56 7.30 13.12 14.31
N TYR A 57 7.57 14.18 15.04
CA TYR A 57 8.56 15.20 14.75
C TYR A 57 9.42 15.38 16.00
N TYR A 58 10.58 16.00 15.83
CA TYR A 58 11.41 16.40 16.95
C TYR A 58 11.75 17.88 16.83
N LEU A 59 11.42 18.64 17.86
CA LEU A 59 11.70 20.06 17.98
C LEU A 59 12.92 20.19 18.90
N ASP A 60 13.99 20.79 18.41
CA ASP A 60 15.23 20.91 19.16
C ASP A 60 14.97 21.57 20.53
N PRO A 61 15.33 20.93 21.67
CA PRO A 61 14.94 21.44 22.99
C PRO A 61 15.53 22.80 23.35
N SER A 62 16.63 23.19 22.71
CA SER A 62 17.30 24.45 22.97
C SER A 62 16.75 25.62 22.14
N THR A 63 16.20 25.32 20.96
CA THR A 63 15.79 26.36 20.01
C THR A 63 14.31 26.30 19.62
N GLY A 64 13.63 25.16 19.81
CA GLY A 64 12.30 24.87 19.29
C GLY A 64 12.25 24.56 17.79
N ALA A 65 13.39 24.61 17.09
CA ALA A 65 13.44 24.39 15.66
C ALA A 65 13.25 22.90 15.32
N MET A 66 12.36 22.61 14.38
CA MET A 66 12.12 21.25 13.88
C MET A 66 13.39 20.66 13.25
N VAL A 67 13.73 19.45 13.67
CA VAL A 67 14.88 18.69 13.19
C VAL A 67 14.55 17.97 11.89
N THR A 68 15.51 17.96 10.98
CA THR A 68 15.51 17.19 9.72
C THR A 68 16.82 16.41 9.58
N GLY A 69 16.84 15.36 8.77
CA GLY A 69 18.05 14.55 8.56
C GLY A 69 18.34 13.64 9.75
N THR A 70 19.61 13.24 9.94
CA THR A 70 20.00 12.34 11.03
C THR A 70 20.47 13.12 12.26
N ARG A 71 19.97 12.75 13.44
CA ARG A 71 20.29 13.39 14.73
C ARG A 71 20.40 12.35 15.84
N THR A 72 21.40 12.49 16.71
CA THR A 72 21.47 11.69 17.94
C THR A 72 20.54 12.27 18.99
N ILE A 73 19.54 11.49 19.43
CA ILE A 73 18.55 11.85 20.44
C ILE A 73 18.56 10.76 21.50
N ASN A 74 18.79 11.12 22.77
CA ASN A 74 18.90 10.17 23.89
C ASN A 74 19.89 9.01 23.62
N GLY A 75 21.02 9.30 22.99
CA GLY A 75 22.05 8.32 22.65
C GLY A 75 21.77 7.46 21.40
N ASN A 76 20.59 7.60 20.78
CA ASN A 76 20.20 6.85 19.59
C ASN A 76 20.22 7.73 18.35
N SER A 77 20.74 7.21 17.23
CA SER A 77 20.66 7.87 15.93
C SER A 77 19.22 7.79 15.40
N GLN A 78 18.59 8.93 15.18
CA GLN A 78 17.23 9.06 14.64
C GLN A 78 17.30 9.73 13.27
N SER A 79 16.48 9.27 12.32
CA SER A 79 16.38 9.88 10.99
C SER A 79 15.03 10.55 10.80
N PHE A 80 15.07 11.73 10.19
CA PHE A 80 13.92 12.55 9.86
C PHE A 80 13.99 12.93 8.37
N THR A 81 12.83 12.99 7.71
CA THR A 81 12.74 13.47 6.33
C THR A 81 13.06 14.97 6.24
N SER A 82 13.11 15.50 5.02
CA SER A 82 13.21 16.95 4.78
C SER A 82 11.99 17.74 5.27
N SER A 83 10.84 17.08 5.44
CA SER A 83 9.65 17.65 6.08
C SER A 83 9.65 17.50 7.60
N GLY A 84 10.70 16.92 8.20
CA GLY A 84 10.83 16.69 9.63
C GLY A 84 10.08 15.47 10.17
N ALA A 85 9.43 14.68 9.31
CA ALA A 85 8.77 13.47 9.73
C ALA A 85 9.82 12.43 10.18
N TRP A 86 9.69 11.94 11.40
CA TRP A 86 10.52 10.88 11.94
C TRP A 86 10.30 9.57 11.17
N ILE A 87 11.39 8.85 10.92
CA ILE A 87 11.39 7.54 10.29
C ILE A 87 11.45 6.49 11.40
N GLY A 88 10.30 5.90 11.74
CA GLY A 88 10.16 5.01 12.90
C GLY A 88 10.72 3.61 12.70
N TYR A 89 11.02 3.23 11.46
CA TYR A 89 11.71 1.99 11.12
C TYR A 89 12.54 2.19 9.86
N GLN A 90 13.75 1.64 9.88
CA GLN A 90 14.62 1.51 8.71
C GLN A 90 15.02 0.05 8.62
N ALA A 91 14.84 -0.55 7.45
CA ALA A 91 15.33 -1.90 7.21
C ALA A 91 16.87 -1.85 7.07
N PRO A 92 17.61 -2.94 7.35
CA PRO A 92 19.03 -3.00 7.07
C PRO A 92 19.34 -2.68 5.60
N SER A 93 20.55 -2.18 5.35
CA SER A 93 21.00 -1.87 3.99
C SER A 93 20.83 -3.07 3.06
N GLY A 94 20.34 -2.82 1.84
CA GLY A 94 20.04 -3.84 0.84
C GLY A 94 18.58 -4.29 0.78
N TYR A 95 17.79 -4.04 1.83
CA TYR A 95 16.36 -4.36 1.85
C TYR A 95 15.47 -3.16 1.51
N LEU A 96 14.23 -3.44 1.11
CA LEU A 96 13.22 -2.42 0.83
C LEU A 96 13.05 -1.50 2.04
N GLN A 97 13.20 -0.20 1.80
CA GLN A 97 13.02 0.81 2.83
C GLN A 97 11.56 1.27 2.87
N PRO A 98 11.06 1.68 4.04
CA PRO A 98 9.77 2.33 4.13
C PRO A 98 9.66 3.59 3.27
N VAL A 99 8.51 3.75 2.61
CA VAL A 99 8.21 4.91 1.77
C VAL A 99 6.99 5.66 2.30
N SER A 100 6.96 6.98 2.07
CA SER A 100 5.80 7.83 2.35
C SER A 100 4.74 7.77 1.25
N SER A 101 5.09 7.27 0.07
CA SER A 101 4.21 7.12 -1.08
C SER A 101 4.65 5.96 -1.95
N ILE A 102 3.70 5.25 -2.55
CA ILE A 102 4.00 4.25 -3.60
C ILE A 102 4.30 4.96 -4.91
N THR A 103 5.21 4.41 -5.70
CA THR A 103 5.60 4.95 -7.01
C THR A 103 4.36 5.19 -7.89
N PRO A 104 4.10 6.45 -8.31
CA PRO A 104 3.00 6.77 -9.21
C PRO A 104 3.17 6.06 -10.55
N LEU A 105 2.06 5.56 -11.09
CA LEU A 105 2.04 4.80 -12.35
C LEU A 105 1.98 5.69 -13.60
N GLY A 106 1.84 7.01 -13.42
CA GLY A 106 1.64 7.96 -14.49
C GLY A 106 0.46 7.58 -15.37
N TRP A 107 0.70 7.48 -16.67
CA TRP A 107 -0.31 7.10 -17.66
C TRP A 107 -0.41 5.59 -17.91
N SER A 108 0.21 4.76 -17.06
CA SER A 108 0.20 3.30 -17.26
C SER A 108 -1.15 2.71 -16.89
N THR A 109 -1.77 1.97 -17.80
CA THR A 109 -3.03 1.23 -17.58
C THR A 109 -3.13 0.08 -18.58
N ASN A 110 -4.01 -0.88 -18.34
CA ASN A 110 -4.16 -2.03 -19.22
C ASN A 110 -5.29 -1.84 -20.25
N THR A 111 -4.94 -2.01 -21.52
CA THR A 111 -5.87 -2.41 -22.60
C THR A 111 -6.13 -3.91 -22.50
N LEU A 112 -7.38 -4.33 -22.58
CA LEU A 112 -7.74 -5.74 -22.41
C LEU A 112 -7.60 -6.52 -23.71
N THR A 113 -6.49 -7.24 -23.84
CA THR A 113 -6.18 -8.17 -24.91
C THR A 113 -6.24 -9.62 -24.42
N TRP A 114 -6.11 -10.59 -25.33
CA TRP A 114 -6.18 -12.01 -25.00
C TRP A 114 -5.33 -12.41 -23.80
N GLY A 115 -5.92 -13.16 -22.87
CA GLY A 115 -5.25 -13.66 -21.67
C GLY A 115 -5.05 -12.64 -20.54
N MET A 116 -5.36 -11.35 -20.76
CA MET A 116 -5.32 -10.34 -19.70
C MET A 116 -6.27 -10.73 -18.57
N ASN A 117 -5.92 -10.34 -17.36
CA ASN A 117 -6.65 -10.66 -16.14
C ASN A 117 -6.92 -9.40 -15.31
N GLY A 118 -7.56 -9.58 -14.16
CA GLY A 118 -7.70 -8.54 -13.14
C GLY A 118 -9.01 -7.76 -13.20
N ILE A 119 -9.04 -6.66 -12.43
CA ILE A 119 -10.29 -6.01 -12.06
C ILE A 119 -11.05 -5.39 -13.24
N LYS A 120 -10.34 -4.87 -14.26
CA LYS A 120 -10.99 -4.39 -15.50
C LYS A 120 -11.69 -5.51 -16.24
N VAL A 121 -11.07 -6.68 -16.33
CA VAL A 121 -11.66 -7.85 -16.99
C VAL A 121 -12.93 -8.27 -16.26
N ARG A 122 -12.87 -8.36 -14.93
CA ARG A 122 -14.06 -8.62 -14.10
C ARG A 122 -15.18 -7.60 -14.36
N ILE A 123 -14.87 -6.30 -14.37
CA ILE A 123 -15.86 -5.23 -14.59
C ILE A 123 -16.55 -5.40 -15.94
N VAL A 124 -15.79 -5.66 -17.00
CA VAL A 124 -16.36 -5.89 -18.34
C VAL A 124 -17.20 -7.17 -18.37
N GLN A 125 -16.75 -8.26 -17.74
CA GLN A 125 -17.53 -9.48 -17.61
C GLN A 125 -18.86 -9.23 -16.88
N GLN A 126 -18.86 -8.44 -15.79
CA GLN A 126 -20.10 -8.06 -15.09
C GLN A 126 -21.02 -7.26 -16.00
N ARG A 127 -20.47 -6.25 -16.69
CA ARG A 127 -21.24 -5.38 -17.57
C ARG A 127 -21.89 -6.12 -18.73
N LEU A 128 -21.23 -7.16 -19.25
CA LEU A 128 -21.69 -7.98 -20.36
C LEU A 128 -22.49 -9.22 -19.90
N GLY A 129 -22.75 -9.38 -18.60
CA GLY A 129 -23.51 -10.52 -18.07
C GLY A 129 -22.78 -11.86 -18.09
N LEU A 130 -21.45 -11.84 -18.13
CA LEU A 130 -20.58 -13.03 -18.14
C LEU A 130 -20.07 -13.41 -16.74
N TRP A 131 -20.18 -12.52 -15.75
CA TRP A 131 -19.56 -12.70 -14.45
C TRP A 131 -20.40 -13.54 -13.48
N HIS A 132 -19.74 -14.42 -12.75
CA HIS A 132 -20.23 -15.10 -11.55
C HIS A 132 -19.06 -15.43 -10.61
N SER A 133 -19.32 -15.77 -9.35
CA SER A 133 -18.27 -15.95 -8.31
C SER A 133 -17.22 -17.02 -8.63
N THR A 134 -17.58 -17.98 -9.48
CA THR A 134 -16.72 -19.06 -9.97
C THR A 134 -16.21 -18.83 -11.40
N LYS A 135 -16.28 -17.59 -11.94
CA LYS A 135 -15.72 -17.20 -13.25
C LYS A 135 -14.35 -16.54 -13.11
N LEU A 136 -13.40 -16.91 -13.97
CA LEU A 136 -12.07 -16.31 -13.97
C LEU A 136 -12.18 -14.94 -14.62
N ALA A 137 -11.61 -13.94 -13.94
CA ALA A 137 -11.37 -12.63 -14.53
C ALA A 137 -10.25 -12.76 -15.57
N SER A 138 -10.57 -13.31 -16.74
CA SER A 138 -9.65 -13.54 -17.84
C SER A 138 -10.31 -13.21 -19.18
N VAL A 139 -9.55 -12.58 -20.07
CA VAL A 139 -9.94 -12.33 -21.46
C VAL A 139 -9.80 -13.64 -22.23
N ASP A 140 -10.90 -14.40 -22.24
CA ASP A 140 -11.05 -15.67 -22.93
C ASP A 140 -11.91 -15.53 -24.21
N SER A 141 -12.20 -16.66 -24.86
CA SER A 141 -13.03 -16.69 -26.07
C SER A 141 -14.45 -16.17 -25.87
N SER A 142 -15.04 -16.42 -24.70
CA SER A 142 -16.38 -15.94 -24.34
C SER A 142 -16.40 -14.42 -24.17
N PHE A 143 -15.36 -13.88 -23.53
CA PHE A 143 -15.14 -12.45 -23.37
C PHE A 143 -14.99 -11.76 -24.74
N VAL A 144 -14.06 -12.23 -25.57
CA VAL A 144 -13.78 -11.66 -26.89
C VAL A 144 -15.04 -11.66 -27.76
N SER A 145 -15.80 -12.76 -27.74
CA SER A 145 -17.05 -12.87 -28.51
C SER A 145 -18.11 -11.88 -28.02
N ALA A 146 -18.27 -11.72 -26.71
CA ALA A 146 -19.21 -10.75 -26.13
C ALA A 146 -18.81 -9.30 -26.44
N VAL A 147 -17.51 -8.98 -26.38
CA VAL A 147 -16.99 -7.64 -26.72
C VAL A 147 -17.20 -7.34 -28.20
N ARG A 148 -16.91 -8.28 -29.12
CA ARG A 148 -17.19 -8.09 -30.56
C ARG A 148 -18.67 -7.82 -30.83
N ASN A 149 -19.56 -8.57 -30.18
CA ASN A 149 -21.00 -8.37 -30.28
C ASN A 149 -21.44 -7.02 -29.71
N PHE A 150 -20.83 -6.56 -28.62
CA PHE A 150 -21.04 -5.22 -28.08
C PHE A 150 -20.57 -4.14 -29.06
N GLN A 151 -19.32 -4.21 -29.52
CA GLN A 151 -18.72 -3.27 -30.47
C GLN A 151 -19.56 -3.15 -31.74
N ARG A 152 -20.04 -4.27 -32.30
CA ARG A 152 -20.95 -4.27 -33.45
C ARG A 152 -22.22 -3.46 -33.19
N ARG A 153 -22.84 -3.62 -32.02
CA ARG A 153 -24.10 -2.93 -31.65
C ARG A 153 -23.90 -1.44 -31.42
N THR A 154 -22.70 -1.01 -31.05
CA THR A 154 -22.36 0.39 -30.78
C THR A 154 -21.62 1.07 -31.92
N GLY A 155 -21.47 0.41 -33.08
CA GLY A 155 -20.76 0.97 -34.24
C GLY A 155 -19.25 1.08 -34.07
N LEU A 156 -18.67 0.38 -33.10
CA LEU A 156 -17.21 0.32 -32.89
C LEU A 156 -16.58 -0.81 -33.72
N PRO A 157 -15.27 -0.73 -34.05
CA PRO A 157 -14.53 -1.83 -34.66
C PRO A 157 -14.63 -3.11 -33.83
N GLN A 158 -14.99 -4.23 -34.47
CA GLN A 158 -15.22 -5.52 -33.80
C GLN A 158 -13.90 -6.26 -33.50
N THR A 159 -12.99 -5.62 -32.78
CA THR A 159 -11.67 -6.17 -32.45
C THR A 159 -11.78 -7.31 -31.42
N GLY A 160 -12.73 -7.19 -30.48
CA GLY A 160 -12.79 -8.01 -29.26
C GLY A 160 -11.82 -7.58 -28.16
N VAL A 161 -11.05 -6.52 -28.42
CA VAL A 161 -10.16 -5.84 -27.46
C VAL A 161 -10.96 -4.75 -26.76
N VAL A 162 -10.73 -4.56 -25.46
CA VAL A 162 -11.28 -3.39 -24.73
C VAL A 162 -10.16 -2.37 -24.54
N ASP A 163 -10.10 -1.44 -25.47
CA ASP A 163 -9.36 -0.18 -25.37
C ASP A 163 -10.21 0.89 -24.65
N GLU A 164 -9.66 2.10 -24.50
CA GLU A 164 -10.37 3.20 -23.83
C GLU A 164 -11.69 3.56 -24.53
N SER A 165 -11.74 3.48 -25.87
CA SER A 165 -12.95 3.77 -26.64
C SER A 165 -14.07 2.76 -26.33
N THR A 166 -13.74 1.47 -26.32
CA THR A 166 -14.65 0.39 -25.98
C THR A 166 -15.06 0.46 -24.50
N TRP A 167 -14.12 0.77 -23.60
CA TRP A 167 -14.39 0.94 -22.17
C TRP A 167 -15.40 2.06 -21.89
N ASN A 168 -15.18 3.23 -22.49
CA ASN A 168 -16.06 4.37 -22.33
C ASN A 168 -17.45 4.07 -22.89
N ALA A 169 -17.54 3.39 -24.04
CA ALA A 169 -18.82 2.96 -24.61
C ALA A 169 -19.56 1.94 -23.73
N LEU A 170 -18.85 1.06 -23.03
CA LEU A 170 -19.46 0.10 -22.10
C LEU A 170 -20.18 0.80 -20.94
N ASN A 171 -19.78 2.03 -20.61
CA ASN A 171 -20.34 2.85 -19.54
C ASN A 171 -20.49 2.05 -18.23
N THR A 172 -19.35 1.54 -17.74
CA THR A 172 -19.29 0.62 -16.59
C THR A 172 -19.51 1.32 -15.25
N GLY A 173 -19.48 2.65 -15.22
CA GLY A 173 -19.45 3.46 -13.99
C GLY A 173 -18.05 3.54 -13.34
N PHE A 174 -17.05 2.87 -13.91
CA PHE A 174 -15.67 2.91 -13.43
C PHE A 174 -14.78 3.74 -14.35
N SER A 175 -13.83 4.45 -13.77
CA SER A 175 -12.77 5.15 -14.50
C SER A 175 -11.97 4.16 -15.37
N TRP A 176 -11.48 4.62 -16.52
CA TRP A 176 -10.50 3.88 -17.32
C TRP A 176 -9.24 3.54 -16.52
N TRP A 177 -8.92 4.32 -15.49
CA TRP A 177 -7.75 4.16 -14.64
C TRP A 177 -8.00 3.30 -13.39
N VAL A 178 -9.13 2.58 -13.32
CA VAL A 178 -9.53 1.81 -12.12
C VAL A 178 -8.49 0.75 -11.70
N ASP A 179 -7.66 0.26 -12.63
CA ASP A 179 -6.56 -0.68 -12.36
C ASP A 179 -5.30 -0.05 -11.76
N GLN A 180 -5.29 1.28 -11.54
CA GLN A 180 -4.22 1.97 -10.81
C GLN A 180 -4.45 2.03 -9.29
N HIS A 181 -5.45 1.32 -8.74
CA HIS A 181 -5.68 1.33 -7.29
C HIS A 181 -4.41 0.94 -6.52
N GLN A 182 -3.92 1.83 -5.67
CA GLN A 182 -2.74 1.60 -4.81
C GLN A 182 -3.09 2.09 -3.41
N GLU A 183 -2.90 1.24 -2.40
CA GLU A 183 -3.12 1.63 -1.01
C GLU A 183 -2.13 2.73 -0.59
N VAL A 184 -2.65 3.69 0.19
CA VAL A 184 -1.84 4.78 0.74
C VAL A 184 -1.01 4.25 1.92
N PRO A 185 0.33 4.36 1.88
CA PRO A 185 1.21 3.95 2.97
C PRO A 185 0.83 4.52 4.33
N THR A 186 1.08 3.75 5.38
CA THR A 186 1.14 4.27 6.75
C THR A 186 2.27 5.30 6.91
N SER A 187 2.19 6.06 7.99
CA SER A 187 3.19 7.09 8.33
C SER A 187 4.61 6.55 8.29
N LEU A 188 5.57 7.38 7.86
CA LEU A 188 7.00 7.06 7.98
C LEU A 188 7.41 6.84 9.44
N SER A 189 6.72 7.48 10.38
CA SER A 189 6.93 7.34 11.82
C SER A 189 6.44 6.02 12.40
N ALA A 190 5.76 5.17 11.61
CA ALA A 190 5.38 3.84 12.05
C ALA A 190 6.62 2.99 12.36
N THR A 191 6.64 2.44 13.56
CA THR A 191 7.60 1.44 14.03
C THR A 191 7.50 0.15 13.21
N ARG A 192 8.49 -0.74 13.34
CA ARG A 192 8.48 -2.06 12.68
C ARG A 192 7.20 -2.85 12.99
N GLY A 193 6.80 -2.87 14.27
CA GLY A 193 5.60 -3.56 14.73
C GLY A 193 4.32 -2.97 14.13
N GLU A 194 4.18 -1.63 14.16
CA GLU A 194 3.02 -0.96 13.57
C GLU A 194 2.89 -1.21 12.07
N ARG A 195 4.01 -1.33 11.33
CA ARG A 195 4.00 -1.69 9.90
C ARG A 195 3.53 -3.12 9.66
N ILE A 196 4.03 -4.08 10.43
CA ILE A 196 3.58 -5.48 10.37
C ILE A 196 2.08 -5.57 10.64
N GLU A 197 1.60 -4.92 11.70
CA GLU A 197 0.18 -4.93 12.05
C GLU A 197 -0.67 -4.13 11.06
N THR A 198 -0.13 -3.08 10.43
CA THR A 198 -0.81 -2.39 9.32
C THR A 198 -0.98 -3.30 8.11
N MET A 199 0.07 -4.05 7.75
CA MET A 199 0.04 -5.02 6.63
C MET A 199 -1.04 -6.09 6.88
N ILE A 200 -1.05 -6.66 8.09
CA ILE A 200 -2.00 -7.70 8.48
C ILE A 200 -3.41 -7.13 8.62
N GLY A 201 -3.55 -5.98 9.27
CA GLY A 201 -4.83 -5.30 9.48
C GLY A 201 -5.52 -4.93 8.17
N TYR A 202 -4.76 -4.50 7.16
CA TYR A 202 -5.31 -4.30 5.82
C TYR A 202 -5.91 -5.60 5.26
N ALA A 203 -5.14 -6.69 5.27
CA ALA A 203 -5.62 -7.97 4.77
C ALA A 203 -6.84 -8.47 5.54
N TRP A 204 -6.85 -8.29 6.86
CA TRP A 204 -7.97 -8.66 7.72
C TRP A 204 -9.24 -7.92 7.34
N ASN A 205 -9.14 -6.63 7.03
CA ASN A 205 -10.27 -5.83 6.54
C ASN A 205 -10.76 -6.26 5.15
N GLN A 206 -10.00 -7.08 4.43
CA GLN A 206 -10.43 -7.64 3.15
C GLN A 206 -11.16 -8.98 3.28
N ILE A 207 -11.29 -9.56 4.48
CA ILE A 207 -12.05 -10.81 4.69
C ILE A 207 -13.46 -10.67 4.11
N GLY A 208 -13.91 -11.69 3.38
CA GLY A 208 -15.18 -11.69 2.67
C GLY A 208 -15.11 -11.12 1.25
N SER A 209 -14.05 -10.39 0.88
CA SER A 209 -13.88 -9.94 -0.51
C SER A 209 -13.77 -11.13 -1.46
N SER A 210 -14.39 -10.99 -2.63
CA SER A 210 -14.43 -12.05 -3.63
C SER A 210 -13.05 -12.28 -4.26
N TYR A 211 -12.78 -13.51 -4.69
CA TYR A 211 -11.63 -13.80 -5.52
C TYR A 211 -11.75 -13.16 -6.92
N THR A 212 -10.68 -12.52 -7.39
CA THR A 212 -10.53 -12.01 -8.77
C THR A 212 -9.11 -12.35 -9.24
N TRP A 213 -8.97 -13.25 -10.23
CA TRP A 213 -7.66 -13.58 -10.81
C TRP A 213 -6.98 -12.35 -11.43
N GLY A 214 -5.72 -12.08 -11.07
CA GLY A 214 -5.01 -10.85 -11.42
C GLY A 214 -5.55 -9.59 -10.72
N GLY A 215 -6.40 -9.78 -9.71
CA GLY A 215 -7.05 -8.70 -8.98
C GLY A 215 -6.18 -8.16 -7.87
N ALA A 216 -5.88 -6.86 -7.91
CA ALA A 216 -5.33 -6.08 -6.80
C ALA A 216 -6.23 -4.86 -6.55
N GLY A 217 -7.55 -5.09 -6.48
CA GLY A 217 -8.54 -4.03 -6.43
C GLY A 217 -8.72 -3.39 -5.05
N PRO A 218 -9.64 -2.44 -4.92
CA PRO A 218 -10.32 -2.20 -3.65
C PRO A 218 -11.29 -3.36 -3.33
N TYR A 219 -11.74 -3.47 -2.07
CA TYR A 219 -12.59 -4.55 -1.52
C TYR A 219 -13.65 -5.13 -2.47
N GLY A 220 -14.45 -4.28 -3.11
CA GLY A 220 -15.58 -4.71 -3.96
C GLY A 220 -15.19 -5.36 -5.29
N LEU A 221 -13.97 -5.11 -5.78
CA LEU A 221 -13.44 -5.66 -7.04
C LEU A 221 -12.53 -6.88 -6.81
N GLY A 222 -12.29 -7.23 -5.55
CA GLY A 222 -11.68 -8.49 -5.17
C GLY A 222 -10.17 -8.57 -5.42
N PHE A 223 -9.61 -9.68 -4.94
CA PHE A 223 -8.18 -9.93 -4.95
C PHE A 223 -7.88 -11.37 -5.41
N ASP A 224 -6.71 -11.59 -6.02
CA ASP A 224 -6.05 -12.88 -5.92
C ASP A 224 -5.02 -12.89 -4.77
N CYS A 225 -4.33 -14.02 -4.60
CA CYS A 225 -3.39 -14.22 -3.51
C CYS A 225 -2.34 -13.11 -3.40
N SER A 226 -1.71 -12.80 -4.53
CA SER A 226 -0.60 -11.88 -4.61
C SER A 226 -1.04 -10.43 -4.74
N GLY A 227 -2.25 -10.19 -5.28
CA GLY A 227 -2.87 -8.86 -5.26
C GLY A 227 -3.26 -8.41 -3.86
N LEU A 228 -3.75 -9.31 -3.00
CA LEU A 228 -4.00 -9.02 -1.58
C LEU A 228 -2.69 -8.65 -0.86
N VAL A 229 -1.64 -9.47 -1.05
CA VAL A 229 -0.31 -9.21 -0.46
C VAL A 229 0.27 -7.91 -0.96
N LEU A 230 0.18 -7.61 -2.27
CA LEU A 230 0.72 -6.38 -2.85
C LEU A 230 0.09 -5.13 -2.23
N GLN A 231 -1.24 -5.10 -2.07
CA GLN A 231 -1.92 -3.99 -1.41
C GLN A 231 -1.61 -3.90 0.08
N SER A 232 -1.46 -5.04 0.78
CA SER A 232 -1.02 -5.05 2.17
C SER A 232 0.38 -4.46 2.34
N LEU A 233 1.32 -4.79 1.44
CA LEU A 233 2.68 -4.23 1.43
C LEU A 233 2.64 -2.72 1.19
N TYR A 234 1.85 -2.27 0.22
CA TYR A 234 1.64 -0.84 -0.03
C TYR A 234 1.10 -0.12 1.20
N LYS A 235 0.08 -0.69 1.85
CA LYS A 235 -0.51 -0.11 3.07
C LYS A 235 0.51 0.02 4.20
N ALA A 236 1.42 -0.95 4.32
CA ALA A 236 2.49 -0.93 5.31
C ALA A 236 3.72 -0.08 4.90
N GLY A 237 3.67 0.53 3.71
CA GLY A 237 4.68 1.44 3.19
C GLY A 237 5.89 0.77 2.56
N LEU A 238 5.72 -0.38 1.91
CA LEU A 238 6.75 -1.01 1.08
C LEU A 238 6.34 -0.92 -0.39
N ASP A 239 7.25 -0.45 -1.24
CA ASP A 239 7.06 -0.35 -2.68
C ASP A 239 8.03 -1.31 -3.41
N PRO A 240 7.58 -2.50 -3.82
CA PRO A 240 8.45 -3.53 -4.39
C PRO A 240 8.63 -3.37 -5.91
N GLN A 241 8.78 -2.14 -6.42
CA GLN A 241 8.99 -1.92 -7.85
C GLN A 241 10.13 -2.83 -8.39
N PRO A 242 10.00 -3.36 -9.61
CA PRO A 242 9.00 -3.04 -10.63
C PRO A 242 7.70 -3.85 -10.52
N ILE A 243 7.42 -4.49 -9.38
CA ILE A 243 6.18 -5.21 -9.11
C ILE A 243 5.08 -4.19 -8.82
N ASN A 244 4.02 -4.18 -9.65
CA ASN A 244 2.90 -3.24 -9.47
C ASN A 244 1.57 -3.80 -9.98
N VAL A 245 0.50 -3.07 -9.68
CA VAL A 245 -0.89 -3.46 -9.97
C VAL A 245 -1.22 -3.52 -11.47
N ILE A 246 -0.48 -2.79 -12.32
CA ILE A 246 -0.65 -2.87 -13.78
C ILE A 246 -0.12 -4.21 -14.30
N LYS A 247 1.12 -4.54 -13.95
CA LYS A 247 1.76 -5.81 -14.35
C LYS A 247 1.05 -7.02 -13.76
N HIS A 248 0.44 -6.87 -12.58
CA HIS A 248 -0.30 -7.92 -11.91
C HIS A 248 -1.45 -8.49 -12.76
N GLY A 249 -2.04 -7.70 -13.66
CA GLY A 249 -3.07 -8.15 -14.60
C GLY A 249 -2.55 -8.84 -15.88
N TRP A 250 -1.22 -8.86 -16.12
CA TRP A 250 -0.66 -9.38 -17.37
C TRP A 250 -0.74 -10.91 -17.45
N PRO A 251 -0.91 -11.50 -18.65
CA PRO A 251 -1.20 -12.94 -18.81
C PRO A 251 -0.12 -13.85 -18.21
N ASP A 252 1.14 -13.49 -18.43
CA ASP A 252 2.30 -14.33 -18.07
C ASP A 252 3.05 -13.80 -16.84
N TYR A 253 2.62 -12.69 -16.26
CA TYR A 253 3.24 -12.12 -15.07
C TYR A 253 2.68 -12.77 -13.81
N ARG A 254 3.56 -13.16 -12.87
CA ARG A 254 3.18 -13.83 -11.63
C ARG A 254 3.75 -13.09 -10.44
N THR A 255 2.97 -12.16 -9.90
CA THR A 255 3.37 -11.34 -8.75
C THR A 255 3.84 -12.17 -7.55
N SER A 256 3.24 -13.33 -7.28
CA SER A 256 3.72 -14.25 -6.22
C SER A 256 5.16 -14.72 -6.45
N GLN A 257 5.53 -15.06 -7.68
CA GLN A 257 6.90 -15.47 -8.02
C GLN A 257 7.89 -14.31 -7.94
N GLU A 258 7.47 -13.13 -8.39
CA GLU A 258 8.29 -11.92 -8.38
C GLU A 258 8.55 -11.43 -6.95
N LEU A 259 7.54 -11.48 -6.08
CA LEU A 259 7.68 -11.19 -4.66
C LEU A 259 8.64 -12.18 -3.99
N TYR A 260 8.49 -13.47 -4.27
CA TYR A 260 9.39 -14.49 -3.72
C TYR A 260 10.84 -14.29 -4.17
N ARG A 261 11.07 -13.87 -5.43
CA ARG A 261 12.40 -13.65 -5.99
C ARG A 261 12.96 -12.24 -5.75
N HIS A 262 12.22 -11.37 -5.07
CA HIS A 262 12.58 -9.96 -4.97
C HIS A 262 13.92 -9.80 -4.22
N PRO A 263 14.96 -9.20 -4.85
CA PRO A 263 16.33 -9.23 -4.32
C PRO A 263 16.49 -8.42 -3.02
N GLN A 264 15.57 -7.49 -2.76
CA GLN A 264 15.55 -6.65 -1.56
C GLN A 264 14.52 -7.10 -0.51
N MET A 265 14.03 -8.33 -0.60
CA MET A 265 13.23 -8.93 0.45
C MET A 265 14.00 -10.07 1.13
N MET A 266 13.95 -10.13 2.46
CA MET A 266 14.74 -11.08 3.23
C MET A 266 14.11 -12.46 3.17
N HIS A 267 14.91 -13.48 2.81
CA HIS A 267 14.52 -14.88 2.98
C HIS A 267 14.93 -15.39 4.36
N VAL A 268 14.03 -16.13 4.99
CA VAL A 268 14.21 -16.69 6.34
C VAL A 268 13.80 -18.16 6.31
N PRO A 269 14.57 -19.10 6.88
CA PRO A 269 14.17 -20.50 6.96
C PRO A 269 12.76 -20.65 7.53
N PHE A 270 11.97 -21.56 6.96
CA PHE A 270 10.55 -21.68 7.31
C PHE A 270 10.28 -21.97 8.79
N ASN A 271 11.22 -22.63 9.49
CA ASN A 271 11.15 -22.87 10.93
C ASN A 271 11.42 -21.63 11.80
N GLN A 272 11.89 -20.52 11.21
CA GLN A 272 12.11 -19.22 11.86
C GLN A 272 11.05 -18.18 11.47
N ARG A 273 9.97 -18.62 10.82
CA ARG A 273 8.84 -17.76 10.43
C ARG A 273 8.25 -17.03 11.64
N GLN A 274 7.86 -15.79 11.41
CA GLN A 274 7.26 -14.90 12.38
C GLN A 274 6.02 -14.25 11.78
N ARG A 275 5.07 -13.86 12.64
CA ARG A 275 3.91 -13.08 12.22
C ARG A 275 4.35 -11.89 11.35
N GLY A 276 3.72 -11.74 10.19
CA GLY A 276 4.08 -10.75 9.17
C GLY A 276 4.98 -11.29 8.05
N ASP A 277 5.55 -12.49 8.18
CA ASP A 277 6.24 -13.14 7.06
C ASP A 277 5.23 -13.59 5.98
N LEU A 278 5.70 -13.68 4.74
CA LEU A 278 4.95 -14.18 3.59
C LEU A 278 5.31 -15.65 3.36
N ILE A 279 4.29 -16.50 3.29
CA ILE A 279 4.43 -17.93 3.02
C ILE A 279 4.06 -18.18 1.56
N PHE A 280 4.91 -18.93 0.86
CA PHE A 280 4.71 -19.29 -0.53
C PHE A 280 4.46 -20.78 -0.67
N TYR A 281 3.66 -21.13 -1.67
CA TYR A 281 3.32 -22.50 -2.00
C TYR A 281 3.67 -22.78 -3.46
N THR A 282 4.12 -24.00 -3.72
CA THR A 282 4.63 -24.46 -4.99
C THR A 282 3.79 -25.58 -5.57
N SER A 283 3.75 -25.66 -6.89
CA SER A 283 3.25 -26.82 -7.63
C SER A 283 4.26 -27.14 -8.71
N GLY A 284 4.77 -28.37 -8.75
CA GLY A 284 5.85 -28.75 -9.67
C GLY A 284 7.12 -27.92 -9.49
N GLY A 285 7.43 -27.50 -8.25
CA GLY A 285 8.61 -26.69 -7.92
C GLY A 285 8.50 -25.20 -8.27
N VAL A 286 7.34 -24.74 -8.77
CA VAL A 286 7.10 -23.34 -9.13
C VAL A 286 6.15 -22.70 -8.13
N VAL A 287 6.47 -21.49 -7.65
CA VAL A 287 5.57 -20.72 -6.77
C VAL A 287 4.27 -20.40 -7.51
N THR A 288 3.14 -20.77 -6.90
CA THR A 288 1.79 -20.60 -7.45
C THR A 288 0.87 -19.80 -6.52
N HIS A 289 1.17 -19.75 -5.23
CA HIS A 289 0.34 -19.06 -4.23
C HIS A 289 1.19 -18.38 -3.16
N VAL A 290 0.65 -17.32 -2.55
CA VAL A 290 1.27 -16.59 -1.44
C VAL A 290 0.21 -16.23 -0.39
N ALA A 291 0.60 -16.21 0.89
CA ALA A 291 -0.26 -15.85 2.00
C ALA A 291 0.52 -15.06 3.06
N ILE A 292 -0.17 -14.25 3.88
CA ILE A 292 0.45 -13.51 4.98
C ILE A 292 0.32 -14.35 6.26
N TYR A 293 1.45 -14.62 6.93
CA TYR A 293 1.49 -15.40 8.17
C TYR A 293 1.01 -14.58 9.37
N LEU A 294 0.09 -15.15 10.15
CA LEU A 294 -0.51 -14.50 11.31
C LEU A 294 0.14 -14.95 12.63
N GLY A 295 1.01 -15.95 12.61
CA GLY A 295 1.39 -16.71 13.81
C GLY A 295 0.41 -17.84 14.09
N GLY A 296 0.75 -18.74 15.02
CA GLY A 296 -0.13 -19.83 15.44
C GLY A 296 -0.56 -20.77 14.30
N ASP A 297 0.29 -20.97 13.29
CA ASP A 297 0.00 -21.75 12.08
C ASP A 297 -1.20 -21.26 11.25
N GLN A 298 -1.54 -19.97 11.39
CA GLN A 298 -2.60 -19.33 10.62
C GLN A 298 -2.05 -18.40 9.54
N VAL A 299 -2.78 -18.30 8.44
CA VAL A 299 -2.51 -17.39 7.33
C VAL A 299 -3.78 -16.66 6.91
N ILE A 300 -3.61 -15.48 6.32
CA ILE A 300 -4.68 -14.78 5.59
C ILE A 300 -4.37 -14.73 4.11
N HIS A 301 -5.35 -15.09 3.28
CA HIS A 301 -5.17 -15.24 1.83
C HIS A 301 -6.48 -15.28 1.04
N THR A 302 -6.34 -15.30 -0.28
CA THR A 302 -7.36 -15.55 -1.31
C THR A 302 -6.83 -16.61 -2.27
N ASP A 303 -7.38 -17.82 -2.23
CA ASP A 303 -6.78 -18.99 -2.90
C ASP A 303 -7.53 -19.46 -4.15
N TRP A 304 -8.85 -19.35 -4.18
CA TRP A 304 -9.62 -19.89 -5.29
C TRP A 304 -10.93 -19.15 -5.53
N MET A 305 -11.43 -19.32 -6.74
CA MET A 305 -12.68 -18.75 -7.19
C MET A 305 -13.85 -19.27 -6.36
N GLY A 306 -14.80 -18.39 -6.05
CA GLY A 306 -15.91 -18.71 -5.15
C GLY A 306 -15.51 -18.82 -3.67
N ARG A 307 -14.21 -18.77 -3.33
CA ARG A 307 -13.74 -18.72 -1.95
C ARG A 307 -13.29 -17.30 -1.62
N PRO A 308 -14.01 -16.57 -0.75
CA PRO A 308 -13.62 -15.22 -0.38
C PRO A 308 -12.32 -15.22 0.43
N ALA A 309 -11.70 -14.04 0.54
CA ALA A 309 -10.59 -13.80 1.45
C ALA A 309 -10.94 -14.23 2.87
N ARG A 310 -10.03 -14.94 3.53
CA ARG A 310 -10.28 -15.54 4.85
C ARG A 310 -8.98 -15.87 5.57
N VAL A 311 -9.13 -16.24 6.83
CA VAL A 311 -8.09 -16.89 7.62
C VAL A 311 -8.23 -18.41 7.47
N ASP A 312 -7.13 -19.08 7.18
CA ASP A 312 -7.02 -20.53 7.14
C ASP A 312 -5.78 -20.98 7.93
N HIS A 313 -5.70 -22.27 8.23
CA HIS A 313 -4.44 -22.87 8.66
C HIS A 313 -3.48 -23.00 7.49
N ILE A 314 -2.19 -22.83 7.76
CA ILE A 314 -1.11 -22.96 6.77
C ILE A 314 -1.06 -24.33 6.07
N THR A 315 -1.61 -25.35 6.71
CA THR A 315 -1.70 -26.73 6.19
C THR A 315 -2.92 -26.97 5.31
N VAL A 316 -3.89 -26.06 5.29
CA VAL A 316 -5.16 -26.20 4.56
C VAL A 316 -5.03 -25.59 3.17
N SER A 317 -5.91 -26.01 2.26
CA SER A 317 -5.96 -25.60 0.85
C SER A 317 -4.78 -26.13 0.02
N TYR A 318 -3.62 -25.48 0.06
CA TYR A 318 -2.46 -25.90 -0.75
C TYR A 318 -1.62 -27.00 -0.10
N GLY A 319 -1.78 -27.27 1.20
CA GLY A 319 -1.13 -28.40 1.87
C GLY A 319 0.32 -28.13 2.30
N TRP A 320 0.73 -28.74 3.41
CA TRP A 320 2.06 -28.59 4.01
C TRP A 320 3.21 -28.92 3.05
N ASN A 321 3.06 -30.01 2.29
CA ASN A 321 4.11 -30.53 1.40
C ASN A 321 4.45 -29.61 0.22
N ASN A 322 3.65 -28.57 0.00
CA ASN A 322 3.81 -27.63 -1.09
C ASN A 322 4.44 -26.31 -0.64
N ILE A 323 4.73 -26.12 0.65
CA ILE A 323 5.32 -24.87 1.16
C ILE A 323 6.81 -24.79 0.78
N THR A 324 7.29 -23.59 0.43
CA THR A 324 8.71 -23.32 0.20
C THR A 324 9.56 -23.58 1.46
N SER A 325 10.86 -23.88 1.29
CA SER A 325 11.78 -24.12 2.42
C SER A 325 12.03 -22.89 3.31
N ASP A 326 11.72 -21.71 2.78
CA ASP A 326 11.86 -20.40 3.39
C ASP A 326 10.58 -19.57 3.22
N VAL A 327 10.48 -18.55 4.06
CA VAL A 327 9.49 -17.47 3.98
C VAL A 327 10.17 -16.18 3.57
N VAL A 328 9.41 -15.23 3.05
CA VAL A 328 9.90 -13.88 2.84
C VAL A 328 9.49 -13.00 4.01
N ARG A 329 10.44 -12.28 4.60
CA ARG A 329 10.23 -11.29 5.66
C ARG A 329 10.27 -9.89 5.07
N PRO A 330 9.11 -9.20 4.90
CA PRO A 330 9.08 -7.85 4.33
C PRO A 330 9.75 -6.81 5.22
N PHE A 331 9.70 -7.01 6.54
CA PHE A 331 10.27 -6.13 7.56
C PHE A 331 11.35 -6.88 8.36
N PRO A 332 12.59 -6.98 7.87
CA PRO A 332 13.72 -7.62 8.58
C PRO A 332 13.98 -7.02 9.96
#